data_AF-A0ABC9CW14-F1
#
_entry.id   AF-A0ABC9CW14-F1
#
_cell.length_a   1.000
_cell.length_b   1.000
_cell.length_c   1.000
_cell.angle_alpha   90.00
_cell.angle_beta   90.00
_cell.angle_gamma   90.00
#
_symmetry.space_group_name_H-M   'P 1'
#
loop_
_entity.id
_entity.type
_entity.pdbx_description
1 polymer ?
#
loop_
_entity_poly.entity_id
_entity_poly.type
_entity_poly.pdbx_seq_one_letter_code
_entity_poly.pdbx_strand_id
1 'polypeptide(L)'
;MAGRHTIILMQPSQNRATRTFMDFDSVNHALDGICGLYERKIRNINPMVRNLTYDISDLYNFIDGMTDISALVYDDSLHAFLPSVDKTEAVSAPEEAGAQ
;
A
#
# COMPACT_ATOMS: atom_id res chain seq x y z
N MET A 1 -2.13 8.55 -19.45
CA MET A 1 -2.21 8.17 -18.03
C MET A 1 -1.42 6.89 -17.87
N ALA A 2 -0.10 7.02 -17.79
CA ALA A 2 0.75 5.86 -17.51
C ALA A 2 0.41 5.40 -16.08
N GLY A 3 0.13 4.11 -15.92
CA GLY A 3 -0.09 3.52 -14.61
C GLY A 3 1.07 3.89 -13.71
N ARG A 4 0.77 4.57 -12.59
CA ARG A 4 1.80 4.84 -11.59
C ARG A 4 2.21 3.51 -11.00
N HIS A 5 3.40 3.03 -11.38
CA HIS A 5 3.95 1.77 -10.88
C HIS A 5 4.01 1.85 -9.35
N THR A 6 3.41 0.89 -8.67
CA THR A 6 3.23 0.92 -7.22
C THR A 6 3.82 -0.33 -6.62
N ILE A 7 4.69 -0.16 -5.64
CA ILE A 7 5.32 -1.25 -4.92
C ILE A 7 4.79 -1.26 -3.49
N ILE A 8 4.22 -2.38 -3.05
CA ILE A 8 3.78 -2.57 -1.67
C ILE A 8 4.87 -3.37 -0.95
N LEU A 9 5.47 -2.78 0.06
CA LEU A 9 6.32 -3.46 1.03
C LEU A 9 5.45 -3.87 2.21
N MET A 10 5.54 -5.13 2.62
CA MET A 10 4.78 -5.63 3.76
C MET A 10 5.59 -6.58 4.62
N GLN A 11 5.35 -6.51 5.93
CA GLN A 11 5.94 -7.37 6.92
C GLN A 11 4.83 -7.91 7.85
N PRO A 12 4.30 -9.12 7.58
CA PRO A 12 3.18 -9.68 8.34
C PRO A 12 3.56 -10.07 9.77
N SER A 13 4.85 -10.27 10.08
CA SER A 13 5.33 -10.62 11.42
C SER A 13 6.58 -9.83 11.80
N GLN A 14 6.92 -9.73 13.08
CA GLN A 14 8.16 -9.10 13.55
C GLN A 14 9.43 -9.79 13.03
N ASN A 15 9.31 -11.04 12.54
CA ASN A 15 10.42 -11.74 11.93
C ASN A 15 10.78 -11.12 10.57
N ARG A 16 12.01 -10.60 10.47
CA ARG A 16 12.55 -9.96 9.25
C ARG A 16 12.56 -10.88 8.03
N ALA A 17 12.58 -12.20 8.23
CA ALA A 17 12.50 -13.16 7.13
C ALA A 17 11.13 -13.18 6.43
N THR A 18 10.09 -12.61 7.05
CA THR A 18 8.74 -12.54 6.47
C THR A 18 8.51 -11.30 5.61
N ARG A 19 9.52 -10.42 5.48
CA ARG A 19 9.46 -9.25 4.59
C ARG A 19 9.22 -9.72 3.17
N THR A 20 8.14 -9.24 2.59
CA THR A 20 7.84 -9.47 1.18
C THR A 20 7.48 -8.14 0.53
N PHE A 21 7.73 -8.06 -0.77
CA PHE A 21 7.31 -6.94 -1.60
C PHE A 21 6.43 -7.46 -2.71
N MET A 22 5.56 -6.60 -3.21
CA MET A 22 4.71 -6.85 -4.37
C MET A 22 4.79 -5.64 -5.28
N ASP A 23 5.19 -5.85 -6.52
CA ASP A 23 5.21 -4.83 -7.56
C ASP A 23 3.92 -4.87 -8.39
N PHE A 24 3.41 -3.70 -8.74
CA PHE A 24 2.20 -3.54 -9.54
C PHE A 24 2.39 -2.42 -10.54
N ASP A 25 1.90 -2.61 -11.76
CA ASP A 25 1.99 -1.60 -12.82
C ASP A 25 1.08 -0.38 -12.57
N SER A 26 0.15 -0.49 -11.63
CA SER A 26 -0.81 0.57 -11.31
C SER A 26 -1.26 0.50 -9.86
N VAL A 27 -1.59 1.67 -9.28
CA VAL A 27 -2.19 1.78 -7.95
C VAL A 27 -3.45 0.90 -7.82
N ASN A 28 -4.29 0.84 -8.86
CA ASN A 28 -5.50 0.01 -8.85
C ASN A 28 -5.17 -1.49 -8.72
N HIS A 29 -4.13 -1.97 -9.41
CA HIS A 29 -3.67 -3.36 -9.29
C HIS A 29 -3.10 -3.63 -7.89
N ALA A 30 -2.41 -2.65 -7.29
CA ALA A 30 -1.92 -2.78 -5.92
C ALA A 30 -3.06 -2.93 -4.90
N LEU A 31 -4.12 -2.13 -5.06
CA LEU A 31 -5.32 -2.25 -4.23
C LEU A 31 -6.01 -3.60 -4.42
N ASP A 32 -6.15 -4.07 -5.67
CA ASP A 32 -6.69 -5.40 -5.97
C ASP A 32 -5.86 -6.52 -5.34
N GLY A 33 -4.53 -6.39 -5.36
CA GLY A 33 -3.61 -7.31 -4.70
C GLY A 33 -3.82 -7.39 -3.18
N ILE A 34 -4.02 -6.24 -2.51
CA ILE A 34 -4.31 -6.20 -1.07
C ILE A 34 -5.67 -6.83 -0.76
N CYS A 35 -6.71 -6.50 -1.55
CA CYS A 35 -8.03 -7.11 -1.43
C CYS A 35 -7.96 -8.64 -1.61
N GLY A 36 -7.30 -9.13 -2.65
CA GLY A 36 -7.13 -10.55 -2.91
C GLY A 36 -6.36 -11.28 -1.81
N LEU A 37 -5.36 -10.62 -1.20
CA LEU A 37 -4.63 -11.17 -0.05
C LEU A 37 -5.56 -11.37 1.14
N TYR A 38 -6.41 -10.38 1.40
CA TYR A 38 -7.39 -10.43 2.48
C TYR A 38 -8.47 -11.49 2.19
N GLU A 39 -8.98 -11.55 0.96
CA GLU A 39 -9.95 -12.56 0.55
C GLU A 39 -9.41 -13.98 0.74
N ARG A 40 -8.15 -14.21 0.36
CA ARG A 40 -7.49 -15.51 0.52
C ARG A 40 -7.35 -15.87 2.00
N LYS A 41 -7.05 -14.89 2.87
CA LYS A 41 -6.97 -15.08 4.32
C LYS A 41 -8.33 -15.47 4.90
N ILE A 42 -9.40 -14.72 4.60
CA ILE A 42 -10.73 -15.08 5.09
C ILE A 42 -11.17 -16.44 4.53
N ARG A 43 -10.93 -16.73 3.26
CA ARG A 43 -11.27 -18.03 2.65
C ARG A 43 -10.51 -19.20 3.30
N ASN A 44 -9.28 -18.97 3.76
CA ASN A 44 -8.51 -19.97 4.50
C ASN A 44 -9.09 -20.22 5.91
N ILE A 45 -9.52 -19.15 6.59
CA ILE A 45 -10.13 -19.23 7.92
C ILE A 45 -11.55 -19.84 7.85
N ASN A 46 -12.30 -19.49 6.81
CA ASN A 46 -13.72 -19.84 6.67
C ASN A 46 -14.01 -20.49 5.29
N PRO A 47 -13.52 -21.72 5.05
CA PRO A 47 -13.65 -22.39 3.75
C PRO A 47 -15.10 -22.76 3.38
N MET A 48 -16.04 -22.68 4.33
CA MET A 48 -17.46 -22.93 4.09
C MET A 48 -18.22 -21.72 3.53
N VAL A 49 -17.66 -20.50 3.65
CA VAL A 49 -18.30 -19.29 3.11
C VAL A 49 -18.06 -19.19 1.61
N ARG A 50 -19.13 -19.36 0.81
CA ARG A 50 -19.09 -19.15 -0.65
C ARG A 50 -19.18 -17.68 -1.06
N ASN A 51 -19.88 -16.85 -0.29
CA ASN A 51 -20.01 -15.42 -0.55
C ASN A 51 -19.25 -14.63 0.52
N LEU A 52 -18.04 -14.22 0.17
CA LEU A 52 -17.22 -13.36 1.01
C LEU A 52 -17.73 -11.92 0.90
N THR A 53 -18.32 -11.42 1.97
CA THR A 53 -18.66 -10.01 2.11
C THR A 53 -17.80 -9.47 3.23
N TYR A 54 -16.96 -8.49 2.91
CA TYR A 54 -16.13 -7.80 3.88
C TYR A 54 -16.39 -6.31 3.77
N ASP A 55 -16.32 -5.63 4.92
CA ASP A 55 -16.41 -4.18 4.96
C ASP A 55 -15.01 -3.57 4.81
N ILE A 56 -14.95 -2.29 4.45
CA ILE A 56 -13.67 -1.57 4.41
C ILE A 56 -13.00 -1.52 5.79
N SER A 57 -13.79 -1.54 6.85
CA SER A 57 -13.32 -1.60 8.24
C SER A 57 -12.51 -2.86 8.53
N ASP A 58 -12.95 -4.01 8.01
CA ASP A 58 -12.27 -5.29 8.15
C ASP A 58 -10.93 -5.31 7.39
N LEU A 59 -10.90 -4.69 6.21
CA LEU A 59 -9.69 -4.52 5.43
C LEU A 59 -8.68 -3.65 6.19
N TYR A 60 -9.12 -2.52 6.75
CA TYR A 60 -8.24 -1.67 7.57
C TYR A 60 -7.69 -2.40 8.79
N ASN A 61 -8.52 -3.17 9.48
CA ASN A 61 -8.08 -3.96 10.64
C ASN A 61 -7.06 -5.05 10.24
N PHE A 62 -7.22 -5.64 9.04
CA PHE A 62 -6.23 -6.56 8.49
C PHE A 62 -4.89 -5.87 8.21
N ILE A 63 -4.93 -4.66 7.66
CA ILE A 63 -3.76 -3.84 7.38
C ILE A 63 -3.05 -3.43 8.68
N ASP A 64 -3.81 -2.96 9.66
CA ASP A 64 -3.31 -2.56 10.99
C ASP A 64 -2.72 -3.74 11.78
N GLY A 65 -3.24 -4.95 11.56
CA GLY A 65 -2.70 -6.17 12.15
C GLY A 65 -1.33 -6.61 11.61
N MET A 66 -0.81 -5.97 10.56
CA MET A 66 0.54 -6.23 10.04
C MET A 66 1.58 -5.39 10.81
N THR A 67 2.82 -5.90 10.92
CA THR A 67 3.86 -5.20 11.69
C THR A 67 4.33 -3.94 10.99
N ASP A 68 4.39 -3.97 9.66
CA ASP A 68 4.77 -2.84 8.83
C ASP A 68 4.17 -3.02 7.43
N ILE A 69 3.58 -1.97 6.88
CA ILE A 69 3.13 -1.92 5.50
C ILE A 69 3.40 -0.52 4.95
N SER A 70 4.04 -0.47 3.79
CA SER A 70 4.40 0.78 3.11
C SER A 70 4.12 0.64 1.63
N ALA A 71 3.42 1.61 1.05
CA ALA A 71 3.23 1.71 -0.39
C ALA A 71 4.23 2.73 -0.96
N LEU A 72 4.93 2.38 -2.03
CA LEU A 72 5.74 3.30 -2.81
C LEU A 72 5.09 3.48 -4.16
N VAL A 73 4.82 4.71 -4.54
CA VAL A 73 4.20 5.05 -5.82
C VAL A 73 5.24 5.74 -6.68
N TYR A 74 5.42 5.25 -7.90
CA TYR A 74 6.28 5.86 -8.89
C TYR A 74 5.69 7.18 -9.36
N ASP A 75 6.47 8.25 -9.21
CA ASP A 75 6.17 9.54 -9.77
C ASP A 75 6.98 9.75 -11.05
N ASP A 76 6.26 9.87 -12.17
CA ASP A 76 6.85 10.06 -13.50
C ASP A 76 7.53 11.44 -13.62
N SER A 77 7.07 12.45 -12.89
CA SER A 77 7.65 13.79 -12.92
C SER A 77 9.03 13.84 -12.25
N LEU A 78 9.24 13.02 -11.22
CA LEU A 78 10.49 12.95 -10.47
C LEU A 78 11.37 11.74 -10.86
N HIS A 79 10.88 10.86 -11.73
CA HIS A 79 11.51 9.57 -12.07
C HIS A 79 11.90 8.77 -10.81
N ALA A 80 11.07 8.83 -9.76
CA ALA A 80 11.40 8.30 -8.44
C ALA A 80 10.19 7.63 -7.78
N PHE A 81 10.46 6.66 -6.92
CA PHE A 81 9.44 6.04 -6.07
C PHE A 81 9.27 6.83 -4.79
N LEU A 82 8.11 7.46 -4.62
CA LEU A 82 7.77 8.20 -3.42
C LEU A 82 7.02 7.28 -2.44
N PRO A 83 7.45 7.20 -1.17
CA PRO A 83 6.68 6.51 -0.15
C PRO A 83 5.37 7.27 0.09
N SER A 84 4.24 6.55 0.03
CA SER A 84 2.89 7.09 0.22
C SER A 84 2.47 7.18 1.70
N VAL A 85 3.39 6.92 2.64
CA VAL A 85 3.16 7.06 4.08
C VAL A 85 3.28 8.52 4.49
N ASP A 86 2.17 9.27 4.38
CA ASP A 86 2.12 10.64 4.88
C ASP A 86 2.15 10.64 6.41
N LYS A 87 3.28 11.08 6.96
CA LYS A 87 3.30 12.07 8.05
C LYS A 87 4.67 12.72 8.12
N THR A 88 4.70 14.01 7.77
CA THR A 88 5.78 14.98 8.05
C THR A 88 6.92 14.97 7.04
N GLU A 89 6.96 16.02 6.19
CA GLU A 89 8.07 16.53 5.34
C GLU A 89 7.62 16.93 3.92
N ALA A 90 6.31 16.96 3.65
CA ALA A 90 5.75 17.83 2.62
C ALA A 90 5.18 19.12 3.23
N VAL A 91 5.84 19.66 4.28
CA VAL A 91 5.68 21.08 4.60
C VAL A 91 6.42 21.85 3.51
N SER A 92 5.67 22.18 2.47
CA SER A 92 5.71 23.49 1.82
C SER A 92 7.02 24.26 2.03
N ALA A 93 7.96 24.09 1.11
CA ALA A 93 8.76 25.23 0.69
C ALA A 93 7.97 25.91 -0.44
N PRO A 94 7.18 26.95 -0.16
CA PRO A 94 6.77 27.84 -1.23
C PRO A 94 8.04 28.47 -1.80
N GLU A 95 8.13 28.45 -3.12
CA GLU A 95 8.93 29.41 -3.89
C GLU A 95 8.49 30.82 -3.47
N GLU A 96 9.13 31.40 -2.46
CA GLU A 96 9.02 32.83 -2.19
C GLU A 96 10.12 33.53 -2.98
N ALA A 97 9.73 33.95 -4.18
CA ALA A 97 10.33 35.04 -4.91
C ALA A 97 10.55 36.24 -3.97
N GLY A 98 11.80 36.69 -3.83
CA GLY A 98 12.10 37.84 -2.99
C GLY A 98 13.56 38.30 -3.03
N ALA A 99 13.81 39.29 -3.89
CA ALA A 99 14.84 40.33 -3.80
C ALA A 99 16.33 39.92 -3.85
N GLN A 100 16.98 40.20 -4.98
CA GLN A 100 17.67 41.47 -5.25
C GLN A 100 17.98 41.64 -6.73
#